data_AF-A0A955WLW7-F1
#
_entry.id   AF-A0A955WLW7-F1
#
_cell.length_a   1.000
_cell.length_b   1.000
_cell.length_c   1.000
_cell.angle_alpha   90.00
_cell.angle_beta   90.00
_cell.angle_gamma   90.00
#
_symmetry.space_group_name_H-M   'P 1'
#
loop_
_entity.id
_entity.type
_entity.pdbx_description
1 polymer ?
#
loop_
_entity_poly.entity_id
_entity_poly.type
_entity_poly.pdbx_seq_one_letter_code
_entity_poly.pdbx_strand_id
1 'polypeptide(L)'
;MSTRLAARWLSSTGLRVRWLDAREVLRARSPGGATGPSSHLSAECACAPSAEVQRRLADAAVEVTITQGFIARDAQGDTVLLGRGGSDTSASYLASMLEARRLEIWTDVPGLFTSDPRRAASARLVPRLTYDEAAVLGALGARILHPRCLAPVKAAGIPLHIRWTRHPEVEGTIIDGCPPSDGLRAVTSRDKLCLVIMRRPRRWQPIGFMAGVARCFERHLISMDLVSSSTSEIRATVDLAADPAAAERLPGVLRDLSIVCEPALHPDVMCVSIVGTAISSALEHISGCLRLFATPKVHLVSHAADDTHLSFVVDRDLGSALVTAVHDVLFSAGDGGARLGDRWSALKARSASAGLPLPPARPAATAPRAAMEMRS
;
A
#
# COMPACT_ATOMS: atom_id res chain seq x y z
N MET A 1 -2.08 -24.38 2.82
CA MET A 1 -2.45 -25.00 4.11
C MET A 1 -3.61 -24.27 4.78
N SER A 2 -3.49 -22.95 5.04
CA SER A 2 -4.52 -22.12 5.70
C SER A 2 -5.93 -22.28 5.12
N THR A 3 -6.08 -22.20 3.80
CA THR A 3 -7.39 -22.29 3.13
C THR A 3 -8.06 -23.65 3.26
N ARG A 4 -7.28 -24.74 3.32
CA ARG A 4 -7.82 -26.09 3.54
C ARG A 4 -8.33 -26.23 4.97
N LEU A 5 -7.60 -25.70 5.95
CA LEU A 5 -8.04 -25.68 7.35
C LEU A 5 -9.30 -24.81 7.52
N ALA A 6 -9.33 -23.62 6.94
CA ALA A 6 -10.49 -22.73 6.97
C ALA A 6 -11.72 -23.37 6.32
N ALA A 7 -11.56 -24.00 5.16
CA ALA A 7 -12.65 -24.71 4.49
C ALA A 7 -13.21 -25.85 5.36
N ARG A 8 -12.33 -26.67 5.97
CA ARG A 8 -12.76 -27.76 6.86
C ARG A 8 -13.45 -27.25 8.11
N TRP A 9 -12.94 -26.18 8.71
CA TRP A 9 -13.55 -25.56 9.88
C TRP A 9 -14.95 -25.00 9.55
N LEU A 10 -15.10 -24.24 8.46
CA LEU A 10 -16.41 -23.72 8.02
C LEU A 10 -17.39 -24.85 7.66
N SER A 11 -16.92 -25.94 7.04
CA SER A 11 -17.78 -27.12 6.83
C SER A 11 -18.26 -27.72 8.14
N SER A 12 -17.43 -27.72 9.19
CA SER A 12 -17.81 -28.25 10.51
C SER A 12 -18.86 -27.41 11.23
N THR A 13 -19.09 -26.15 10.81
CA THR A 13 -20.15 -25.29 11.34
C THR A 13 -21.49 -25.47 10.59
N GLY A 14 -21.57 -26.42 9.66
CA GLY A 14 -22.78 -26.72 8.87
C GLY A 14 -22.90 -25.97 7.54
N LEU A 15 -21.92 -25.14 7.16
CA LEU A 15 -21.92 -24.46 5.86
C LEU A 15 -21.52 -25.40 4.73
N ARG A 16 -22.17 -25.28 3.58
CA ARG A 16 -21.77 -26.00 2.36
C ARG A 16 -20.60 -25.28 1.69
N VAL A 17 -19.39 -25.70 2.04
CA VAL A 17 -18.15 -25.04 1.63
C VAL A 17 -17.44 -25.84 0.55
N ARG A 18 -16.96 -25.14 -0.49
CA ARG A 18 -16.04 -25.68 -1.48
C ARG A 18 -14.65 -25.10 -1.28
N TRP A 19 -13.63 -25.96 -1.24
CA TRP A 19 -12.24 -25.53 -1.39
C TRP A 19 -11.85 -25.52 -2.87
N LEU A 20 -11.27 -24.41 -3.34
CA LEU A 20 -10.78 -24.24 -4.71
C LEU A 20 -9.29 -23.89 -4.67
N ASP A 21 -8.52 -24.46 -5.60
CA ASP A 21 -7.14 -24.02 -5.82
C ASP A 21 -7.11 -22.77 -6.70
N ALA A 22 -6.50 -21.69 -6.21
CA ALA A 22 -6.47 -20.41 -6.92
C ALA A 22 -5.82 -20.51 -8.31
N ARG A 23 -4.87 -21.43 -8.49
CA ARG A 23 -4.14 -21.68 -9.74
C ARG A 23 -5.02 -22.29 -10.83
N GLU A 24 -6.24 -22.69 -10.51
CA GLU A 24 -7.19 -23.22 -11.48
C GLU A 24 -8.07 -22.12 -12.10
N VAL A 25 -8.07 -20.91 -11.53
CA VAL A 25 -8.85 -19.75 -12.00
C VAL A 25 -7.99 -18.52 -12.28
N LEU A 26 -6.92 -18.31 -11.50
CA LEU A 26 -5.96 -17.23 -11.71
C LEU A 26 -4.86 -17.71 -12.65
N ARG A 27 -4.93 -17.24 -13.90
CA ARG A 27 -3.93 -17.48 -14.93
C ARG A 27 -3.11 -16.21 -15.18
N ALA A 28 -1.80 -16.32 -15.01
CA ALA A 28 -0.87 -15.25 -15.31
C ALA A 28 -0.81 -15.02 -16.82
N ARG A 29 -0.75 -13.75 -17.23
CA ARG A 29 -0.48 -13.35 -18.60
C ARG A 29 0.98 -13.63 -18.92
N SER A 30 1.25 -14.09 -20.14
CA SER A 30 2.63 -14.16 -20.64
C SER A 30 3.25 -12.76 -20.56
N PRO A 31 4.42 -12.59 -19.92
CA PRO A 31 5.04 -11.28 -19.81
C PRO A 31 5.36 -10.74 -21.20
N GLY A 32 4.73 -9.64 -21.59
CA GLY A 32 5.06 -8.90 -22.81
C GLY A 32 6.39 -8.17 -22.66
N GLY A 33 7.50 -8.91 -22.56
CA GLY A 33 8.86 -8.37 -22.54
C GLY A 33 9.69 -8.63 -21.27
N ALA A 34 9.13 -9.19 -20.19
CA ALA A 34 9.89 -9.56 -18.99
C ALA A 34 10.36 -11.02 -19.06
N THR A 35 11.51 -11.25 -19.68
CA THR A 35 12.21 -12.54 -19.69
C THR A 35 13.18 -12.61 -18.51
N GLY A 36 12.76 -13.17 -17.38
CA GLY A 36 13.66 -13.40 -16.25
C GLY A 36 12.94 -13.94 -14.99
N PRO A 37 13.70 -14.35 -13.95
CA PRO A 37 13.14 -14.90 -12.71
C PRO A 37 12.15 -13.99 -11.97
N SER A 38 12.21 -12.67 -12.23
CA SER A 38 11.31 -11.66 -11.67
C SER A 38 9.86 -11.82 -12.15
N SER A 39 9.62 -12.40 -13.33
CA SER A 39 8.26 -12.64 -13.84
C SER A 39 7.50 -13.64 -12.97
N HIS A 40 8.19 -14.63 -12.40
CA HIS A 40 7.60 -15.64 -11.50
C HIS A 40 7.27 -15.08 -10.12
N LEU A 41 7.83 -13.93 -9.73
CA LEU A 41 7.67 -13.35 -8.39
C LEU A 41 6.71 -12.15 -8.36
N SER A 42 6.25 -11.68 -9.52
CA SER A 42 5.41 -10.49 -9.66
C SER A 42 4.48 -10.60 -10.89
N ALA A 43 3.88 -11.76 -11.09
CA ALA A 43 3.00 -12.03 -12.22
C ALA A 43 1.70 -11.18 -12.16
N GLU A 44 1.10 -10.98 -13.33
CA GLU A 44 -0.19 -10.31 -13.50
C GLU A 44 -1.18 -11.27 -14.15
N CYS A 45 -2.43 -11.28 -13.68
CA CYS A 45 -3.47 -12.14 -14.23
C CYS A 45 -4.39 -11.38 -15.18
N ALA A 46 -5.15 -12.13 -15.99
CA ALA A 46 -6.32 -11.58 -16.64
C ALA A 46 -7.32 -11.06 -15.59
N CYS A 47 -7.98 -9.93 -15.86
CA CYS A 47 -8.95 -9.33 -14.97
C CYS A 47 -10.31 -9.07 -15.63
N ALA A 48 -10.49 -9.44 -16.91
CA ALA A 48 -11.79 -9.30 -17.57
C ALA A 48 -12.81 -10.29 -16.97
N PRO A 49 -14.12 -9.98 -17.05
CA PRO A 49 -15.18 -10.93 -16.72
C PRO A 49 -14.96 -12.28 -17.40
N SER A 50 -15.20 -13.38 -16.68
CA SER A 50 -14.94 -14.73 -17.17
C SER A 50 -16.13 -15.64 -16.96
N ALA A 51 -16.85 -15.94 -18.05
CA ALA A 51 -17.98 -16.87 -18.04
C ALA A 51 -17.57 -18.30 -17.61
N GLU A 52 -16.31 -18.70 -17.83
CA GLU A 52 -15.78 -19.97 -17.33
C GLU A 52 -15.69 -19.96 -15.79
N VAL A 53 -15.07 -18.93 -15.22
CA VAL A 53 -14.90 -18.79 -13.76
C VAL A 53 -16.26 -18.62 -13.09
N GLN A 54 -17.16 -17.81 -13.67
CA GLN A 54 -18.52 -17.61 -13.19
C GLN A 54 -19.30 -18.93 -13.16
N ARG A 55 -19.36 -19.68 -14.28
CA ARG A 55 -20.06 -21.00 -14.31
C ARG A 55 -19.46 -21.98 -13.32
N ARG A 56 -18.13 -22.00 -13.21
CA ARG A 56 -17.44 -22.86 -12.26
C ARG A 56 -17.81 -22.52 -10.83
N LEU A 57 -17.97 -21.24 -10.51
CA LEU A 57 -18.32 -20.80 -9.17
C LEU A 57 -19.83 -20.84 -8.87
N ALA A 58 -20.68 -20.80 -9.90
CA ALA A 58 -22.13 -20.81 -9.84
C ALA A 58 -22.71 -22.20 -9.54
N ASP A 59 -22.42 -22.73 -8.36
CA ASP A 59 -23.02 -23.96 -7.84
C ASP A 59 -23.98 -23.62 -6.68
N ALA A 60 -25.29 -23.80 -6.91
CA ALA A 60 -26.31 -23.56 -5.88
C ALA A 60 -26.16 -24.52 -4.68
N ALA A 61 -25.45 -25.63 -4.84
CA ALA A 61 -25.10 -26.54 -3.77
C ALA A 61 -23.98 -25.99 -2.84
N VAL A 62 -23.33 -24.88 -3.21
CA VAL A 62 -22.22 -24.26 -2.47
C VAL A 62 -22.62 -22.88 -1.94
N GLU A 63 -22.43 -22.65 -0.65
CA GLU A 63 -22.67 -21.34 -0.01
C GLU A 63 -21.40 -20.49 0.04
N VAL A 64 -20.26 -21.13 0.28
CA VAL A 64 -18.97 -20.45 0.44
C VAL A 64 -17.90 -21.17 -0.37
N THR A 65 -17.17 -20.43 -1.20
CA THR A 65 -15.94 -20.94 -1.83
C THR A 65 -14.74 -20.33 -1.13
N ILE A 66 -13.83 -21.18 -0.65
CA ILE A 66 -12.57 -20.78 -0.04
C ILE A 66 -11.43 -21.08 -1.00
N THR A 67 -10.67 -20.05 -1.36
CA THR A 67 -9.51 -20.13 -2.24
C THR A 67 -8.30 -19.41 -1.65
N GLN A 68 -7.13 -19.59 -2.26
CA GLN A 68 -5.88 -18.94 -1.85
C GLN A 68 -5.75 -17.56 -2.49
N GLY A 69 -4.98 -16.69 -1.85
CA GLY A 69 -4.40 -15.51 -2.49
C GLY A 69 -2.93 -15.74 -2.86
N PHE A 70 -2.30 -14.70 -3.41
CA PHE A 70 -0.87 -14.58 -3.70
C PHE A 70 -0.30 -15.49 -4.81
N ILE A 71 -1.01 -16.56 -5.18
CA ILE A 71 -0.56 -17.56 -6.16
C ILE A 71 -1.43 -17.58 -7.43
N ALA A 72 -0.82 -17.87 -8.56
CA ALA A 72 -1.46 -18.08 -9.86
C ALA A 72 -0.73 -19.17 -10.67
N ARG A 73 -1.25 -19.50 -11.86
CA ARG A 73 -0.63 -20.44 -12.80
C ARG A 73 -0.20 -19.73 -14.08
N ASP A 74 0.99 -20.01 -14.58
CA ASP A 74 1.41 -19.52 -15.90
C ASP A 74 0.94 -20.43 -17.05
N ALA A 75 1.40 -20.13 -18.28
CA ALA A 75 1.04 -20.88 -19.48
C ALA A 75 1.67 -22.29 -19.53
N GLN A 76 2.79 -22.50 -18.84
CA GLN A 76 3.50 -23.77 -18.73
C GLN A 76 2.88 -24.67 -17.66
N GLY A 77 2.00 -24.12 -16.83
CA GLY A 77 1.34 -24.83 -15.75
C GLY A 77 2.04 -24.69 -14.40
N ASP A 78 3.13 -23.93 -14.34
CA ASP A 78 3.91 -23.70 -13.14
C ASP A 78 3.22 -22.69 -12.21
N THR A 79 3.59 -22.75 -10.94
CA THR A 79 3.07 -21.81 -9.94
C THR A 79 3.89 -20.52 -9.99
N VAL A 80 3.19 -19.39 -10.10
CA VAL A 80 3.78 -18.06 -10.03
C VAL A 80 3.16 -17.25 -8.90
N LEU A 81 3.90 -16.26 -8.42
CA LEU A 81 3.49 -15.37 -7.34
C LEU A 81 3.09 -14.01 -7.89
N LEU A 82 2.13 -13.37 -7.24
CA LEU A 82 1.62 -12.04 -7.63
C LEU A 82 2.39 -10.87 -6.99
N GLY A 83 3.46 -11.17 -6.25
CA GLY A 83 4.29 -10.18 -5.57
C GLY A 83 3.64 -9.55 -4.33
N ARG A 84 4.17 -8.42 -3.89
CA ARG A 84 3.69 -7.70 -2.70
C ARG A 84 2.20 -7.36 -2.84
N GLY A 85 1.43 -7.58 -1.76
CA GLY A 85 -0.02 -7.42 -1.79
C GLY A 85 -0.74 -8.42 -2.69
N GLY A 86 -0.11 -9.57 -3.00
CA GLY A 86 -0.67 -10.53 -3.93
C GLY A 86 -1.99 -11.16 -3.46
N SER A 87 -2.27 -11.21 -2.16
CA SER A 87 -3.59 -11.65 -1.65
C SER A 87 -4.69 -10.64 -1.98
N ASP A 88 -4.48 -9.36 -1.73
CA ASP A 88 -5.43 -8.29 -2.09
C ASP A 88 -5.62 -8.25 -3.62
N THR A 89 -4.51 -8.42 -4.34
CA THR A 89 -4.51 -8.45 -5.81
C THR A 89 -5.26 -9.68 -6.34
N SER A 90 -5.11 -10.86 -5.73
CA SER A 90 -5.90 -12.05 -6.07
C SER A 90 -7.40 -11.80 -5.89
N ALA A 91 -7.77 -11.19 -4.78
CA ALA A 91 -9.17 -10.87 -4.48
C ALA A 91 -9.74 -9.87 -5.51
N SER A 92 -8.94 -8.87 -5.92
CA SER A 92 -9.33 -7.93 -6.98
C SER A 92 -9.51 -8.58 -8.35
N TYR A 93 -8.65 -9.53 -8.73
CA TYR A 93 -8.81 -10.28 -9.97
C TYR A 93 -10.07 -11.14 -9.94
N LEU A 94 -10.30 -11.88 -8.86
CA LEU A 94 -11.50 -12.71 -8.71
C LEU A 94 -12.77 -11.86 -8.70
N ALA A 95 -12.79 -10.74 -7.97
CA ALA A 95 -13.92 -9.82 -7.96
C ALA A 95 -14.26 -9.33 -9.37
N SER A 96 -13.24 -8.94 -10.14
CA SER A 96 -13.40 -8.48 -11.53
C SER A 96 -13.87 -9.60 -12.47
N MET A 97 -13.29 -10.80 -12.39
CA MET A 97 -13.73 -11.96 -13.20
C MET A 97 -15.18 -12.38 -12.91
N LEU A 98 -15.62 -12.20 -11.66
CA LEU A 98 -16.96 -12.56 -11.19
C LEU A 98 -17.98 -11.44 -11.32
N GLU A 99 -17.57 -10.25 -11.75
CA GLU A 99 -18.41 -9.05 -11.77
C GLU A 99 -19.06 -8.83 -10.38
N ALA A 100 -18.25 -8.99 -9.34
CA ALA A 100 -18.71 -8.94 -7.97
C ALA A 100 -19.30 -7.57 -7.64
N ARG A 101 -20.38 -7.55 -6.86
CA ARG A 101 -21.02 -6.30 -6.41
C ARG A 101 -20.06 -5.39 -5.64
N ARG A 102 -19.14 -5.99 -4.87
CA ARG A 102 -18.09 -5.30 -4.10
C ARG A 102 -16.97 -6.25 -3.73
N LEU A 103 -15.79 -5.70 -3.47
CA LEU A 103 -14.67 -6.40 -2.85
C LEU A 103 -14.50 -5.93 -1.41
N GLU A 104 -14.30 -6.84 -0.46
CA GLU A 104 -14.00 -6.50 0.93
C GLU A 104 -12.61 -7.00 1.33
N ILE A 105 -11.78 -6.10 1.84
CA ILE A 105 -10.48 -6.41 2.43
C ILE A 105 -10.59 -6.20 3.94
N TRP A 106 -10.48 -7.30 4.68
CA TRP A 106 -10.60 -7.30 6.14
C TRP A 106 -9.22 -7.23 6.78
N THR A 107 -8.95 -6.15 7.54
CA THR A 107 -7.65 -5.86 8.15
C THR A 107 -7.76 -5.58 9.65
N ASP A 108 -6.62 -5.34 10.31
CA ASP A 108 -6.53 -4.99 11.73
C ASP A 108 -6.89 -3.53 12.03
N VAL A 109 -7.10 -2.70 11.01
CA VAL A 109 -7.60 -1.33 11.09
C VAL A 109 -8.87 -1.16 10.24
N PRO A 110 -9.77 -0.22 10.59
CA PRO A 110 -11.03 -0.08 9.88
C PRO A 110 -10.90 0.58 8.49
N GLY A 111 -9.77 1.19 8.15
CA GLY A 111 -9.66 1.90 6.89
C GLY A 111 -8.42 2.79 6.82
N LEU A 112 -8.39 3.66 5.82
CA LEU A 112 -7.37 4.68 5.62
C LEU A 112 -7.65 5.89 6.51
N PHE A 113 -6.59 6.52 7.00
CA PHE A 113 -6.66 7.65 7.93
C PHE A 113 -5.95 8.87 7.36
N THR A 114 -6.28 10.05 7.89
CA THR A 114 -5.62 11.32 7.54
C THR A 114 -4.15 11.36 7.93
N SER A 115 -3.65 10.43 8.74
CA SER A 115 -2.22 10.10 8.89
C SER A 115 -2.07 8.71 9.51
N ASP A 116 -0.85 8.18 9.61
CA ASP A 116 -0.60 6.90 10.31
C ASP A 116 -1.04 7.04 11.78
N PRO A 117 -2.07 6.29 12.24
CA PRO A 117 -2.59 6.44 13.59
C PRO A 117 -1.65 6.01 14.71
N ARG A 118 -0.53 5.34 14.36
CA ARG A 118 0.57 5.03 15.28
C ARG A 118 1.48 6.24 15.52
N ARG A 119 1.46 7.23 14.63
CA ARG A 119 2.27 8.47 14.70
C ARG A 119 1.42 9.66 15.17
N ALA A 120 0.23 9.84 14.60
CA ALA A 120 -0.69 10.92 14.95
C ALA A 120 -1.95 10.34 15.61
N ALA A 121 -2.09 10.51 16.92
CA ALA A 121 -3.26 10.01 17.66
C ALA A 121 -4.58 10.73 17.27
N SER A 122 -4.46 11.95 16.75
CA SER A 122 -5.52 12.78 16.18
C SER A 122 -6.00 12.30 14.80
N ALA A 123 -5.33 11.32 14.19
CA ALA A 123 -5.68 10.78 12.88
C ALA A 123 -7.17 10.37 12.80
N ARG A 124 -7.82 10.79 11.72
CA ARG A 124 -9.26 10.59 11.47
C ARG A 124 -9.46 9.63 10.31
N LEU A 125 -10.47 8.77 10.40
CA LEU A 125 -10.83 7.86 9.33
C LEU A 125 -11.23 8.66 8.07
N VAL A 126 -10.75 8.24 6.91
CA VAL A 126 -11.20 8.77 5.62
C VAL A 126 -12.27 7.81 5.09
N PRO A 127 -13.56 8.17 5.12
CA PRO A 127 -14.63 7.21 4.86
C PRO A 127 -14.76 6.81 3.39
N ARG A 128 -14.37 7.71 2.48
CA ARG A 128 -14.47 7.46 1.04
C ARG A 128 -13.31 8.09 0.30
N LEU A 129 -12.79 7.39 -0.71
CA LEU A 129 -11.70 7.82 -1.58
C LEU A 129 -11.99 7.38 -3.01
N THR A 130 -11.46 8.12 -3.99
CA THR A 130 -11.39 7.59 -5.35
C THR A 130 -10.30 6.52 -5.45
N TYR A 131 -10.35 5.68 -6.50
CA TYR A 131 -9.28 4.72 -6.77
C TYR A 131 -7.91 5.40 -6.90
N ASP A 132 -7.84 6.58 -7.50
CA ASP A 132 -6.58 7.29 -7.75
C ASP A 132 -6.03 7.91 -6.46
N GLU A 133 -6.89 8.49 -5.62
CA GLU A 133 -6.48 8.98 -4.29
C GLU A 133 -5.95 7.83 -3.42
N ALA A 134 -6.63 6.68 -3.42
CA ALA A 134 -6.18 5.50 -2.68
C ALA A 134 -4.85 4.95 -3.21
N ALA A 135 -4.64 4.96 -4.53
CA ALA A 135 -3.39 4.55 -5.15
C ALA A 135 -2.22 5.46 -4.74
N VAL A 136 -2.42 6.78 -4.77
CA VAL A 136 -1.44 7.78 -4.33
C VAL A 136 -1.11 7.60 -2.85
N LEU A 137 -2.12 7.45 -1.98
CA LEU A 137 -1.91 7.21 -0.56
C LEU A 137 -1.10 5.93 -0.30
N GLY A 138 -1.44 4.83 -0.97
CA GLY A 138 -0.72 3.56 -0.87
C GLY A 138 0.75 3.69 -1.32
N ALA A 139 1.00 4.37 -2.43
CA ALA A 139 2.34 4.63 -2.96
C ALA A 139 3.17 5.53 -2.01
N LEU A 140 2.54 6.51 -1.36
CA LEU A 140 3.18 7.44 -0.43
C LEU A 140 3.24 6.93 1.02
N GLY A 141 2.99 5.64 1.25
CA GLY A 141 3.27 4.99 2.54
C GLY A 141 2.07 4.72 3.44
N ALA A 142 0.82 4.94 2.99
CA ALA A 142 -0.38 4.46 3.68
C ALA A 142 -0.55 2.94 3.46
N ARG A 143 0.26 2.13 4.16
CA ARG A 143 0.47 0.69 3.94
C ARG A 143 -0.70 -0.24 4.35
N ILE A 144 -1.95 0.13 4.08
CA ILE A 144 -3.13 -0.72 4.39
C ILE A 144 -3.47 -1.66 3.23
N LEU A 145 -3.29 -1.20 2.00
CA LEU A 145 -3.52 -1.98 0.78
C LEU A 145 -2.40 -1.73 -0.22
N HIS A 146 -2.10 -2.73 -1.04
CA HIS A 146 -1.13 -2.56 -2.11
C HIS A 146 -1.80 -1.96 -3.36
N PRO A 147 -1.29 -0.86 -3.96
CA PRO A 147 -1.96 -0.19 -5.09
C PRO A 147 -2.32 -1.10 -6.27
N ARG A 148 -1.57 -2.18 -6.48
CA ARG A 148 -1.85 -3.21 -7.51
C ARG A 148 -3.27 -3.80 -7.43
N CYS A 149 -3.88 -3.89 -6.24
CA CYS A 149 -5.23 -4.44 -6.12
C CYS A 149 -6.32 -3.47 -6.60
N LEU A 150 -6.00 -2.20 -6.82
CA LEU A 150 -6.98 -1.19 -7.25
C LEU A 150 -7.25 -1.25 -8.75
N ALA A 151 -6.25 -1.59 -9.57
CA ALA A 151 -6.40 -1.56 -11.03
C ALA A 151 -7.51 -2.51 -11.56
N PRO A 152 -7.62 -3.78 -11.11
CA PRO A 152 -8.67 -4.68 -11.59
C PRO A 152 -10.08 -4.19 -11.23
N VAL A 153 -10.28 -3.76 -9.98
CA VAL A 153 -11.59 -3.29 -9.52
C VAL A 153 -11.96 -1.92 -10.08
N LYS A 154 -10.98 -1.02 -10.31
CA LYS A 154 -11.18 0.24 -11.02
C LYS A 154 -11.69 -0.01 -12.45
N ALA A 155 -11.03 -0.92 -13.18
CA ALA A 155 -11.41 -1.25 -14.55
C ALA A 155 -12.83 -1.86 -14.64
N ALA A 156 -13.26 -2.60 -13.61
CA ALA A 156 -14.60 -3.19 -13.54
C ALA A 156 -15.65 -2.30 -12.84
N GLY A 157 -15.27 -1.13 -12.31
CA GLY A 157 -16.18 -0.27 -11.54
C GLY A 157 -16.65 -0.87 -10.22
N ILE A 158 -15.90 -1.81 -9.63
CA ILE A 158 -16.28 -2.53 -8.41
C ILE A 158 -15.79 -1.80 -7.16
N PRO A 159 -16.68 -1.35 -6.24
CA PRO A 159 -16.26 -0.69 -5.01
C PRO A 159 -15.46 -1.64 -4.10
N LEU A 160 -14.33 -1.16 -3.60
CA LEU A 160 -13.49 -1.84 -2.61
C LEU A 160 -13.77 -1.28 -1.21
N HIS A 161 -14.08 -2.15 -0.26
CA HIS A 161 -14.30 -1.80 1.14
C HIS A 161 -13.16 -2.30 1.99
N ILE A 162 -12.55 -1.41 2.77
CA ILE A 162 -11.62 -1.78 3.84
C ILE A 162 -12.45 -1.92 5.12
N ARG A 163 -12.33 -3.09 5.77
CA ARG A 163 -13.18 -3.50 6.90
C ARG A 163 -12.32 -3.92 8.08
N TRP A 164 -12.86 -3.81 9.28
CA TRP A 164 -12.15 -4.17 10.50
C TRP A 164 -12.49 -5.58 10.96
N THR A 165 -11.52 -6.49 10.98
CA THR A 165 -11.72 -7.90 11.40
C THR A 165 -12.30 -8.03 12.82
N ARG A 166 -11.94 -7.12 13.74
CA ARG A 166 -12.37 -7.20 15.15
C ARG A 166 -13.70 -6.51 15.44
N HIS A 167 -14.13 -5.59 14.57
CA HIS A 167 -15.32 -4.76 14.75
C HIS A 167 -16.06 -4.59 13.41
N PRO A 168 -16.77 -5.65 12.97
CA PRO A 168 -17.47 -5.66 11.69
C PRO A 168 -18.54 -4.57 11.54
N GLU A 169 -19.02 -3.98 12.62
CA GLU A 169 -20.01 -2.90 12.59
C GLU A 169 -19.43 -1.55 12.13
N VAL A 170 -18.12 -1.35 12.23
CA VAL A 170 -17.46 -0.11 11.78
C VAL A 170 -17.35 -0.12 10.26
N GLU A 171 -18.04 0.79 9.57
CA GLU A 171 -18.15 0.83 8.10
C GLU A 171 -16.79 0.83 7.38
N GLY A 172 -15.84 1.63 7.89
CA GLY A 172 -14.46 1.66 7.40
C GLY A 172 -14.24 2.67 6.27
N THR A 173 -13.40 2.31 5.30
CA THR A 173 -13.13 3.14 4.10
C THR A 173 -13.67 2.46 2.85
N ILE A 174 -14.38 3.20 2.01
CA ILE A 174 -14.86 2.77 0.69
C ILE A 174 -14.00 3.44 -0.39
N ILE A 175 -13.52 2.65 -1.34
CA ILE A 175 -12.76 3.12 -2.50
C ILE A 175 -13.58 2.80 -3.75
N ASP A 176 -14.02 3.82 -4.48
CA ASP A 176 -14.87 3.64 -5.65
C ASP A 176 -14.68 4.74 -6.72
N GLY A 177 -15.56 4.73 -7.72
CA GLY A 177 -15.56 5.70 -8.82
C GLY A 177 -16.30 7.00 -8.49
N CYS A 178 -16.40 7.40 -7.21
CA CYS A 178 -17.01 8.67 -6.87
C CYS A 178 -16.28 9.84 -7.53
N PRO A 179 -16.96 10.97 -7.80
CA PRO A 179 -16.27 12.16 -8.25
C PRO A 179 -15.21 12.56 -7.21
N PRO A 180 -14.02 12.99 -7.65
CA PRO A 180 -13.03 13.50 -6.72
C PRO A 180 -13.62 14.72 -6.00
N SER A 181 -13.47 14.77 -4.68
CA SER A 181 -13.73 16.00 -3.93
C SER A 181 -12.45 16.82 -3.87
N ASP A 182 -12.54 18.14 -3.87
CA ASP A 182 -11.35 18.95 -3.65
C ASP A 182 -10.87 18.83 -2.20
N GLY A 183 -9.62 19.23 -1.97
CA GLY A 183 -9.06 19.39 -0.63
C GLY A 183 -8.18 18.24 -0.16
N LEU A 184 -7.73 18.38 1.09
CA LEU A 184 -6.72 17.52 1.70
C LEU A 184 -7.33 16.17 2.11
N ARG A 185 -6.54 15.10 1.96
CA ARG A 185 -6.91 13.74 2.34
C ARG A 185 -6.06 13.20 3.46
N ALA A 186 -4.76 13.38 3.40
CA ALA A 186 -3.87 12.87 4.44
C ALA A 186 -2.51 13.57 4.47
N VAL A 187 -1.79 13.36 5.57
CA VAL A 187 -0.35 13.54 5.70
C VAL A 187 0.27 12.15 5.82
N THR A 188 1.03 11.76 4.82
CA THR A 188 1.76 10.49 4.80
C THR A 188 3.24 10.72 5.02
N SER A 189 3.96 9.63 5.31
CA SER A 189 5.41 9.68 5.38
C SER A 189 6.05 8.38 4.95
N ARG A 190 7.19 8.51 4.28
CA ARG A 190 8.05 7.38 3.89
C ARG A 190 9.43 7.56 4.50
N ASP A 191 9.88 6.50 5.17
CA ASP A 191 11.19 6.40 5.77
C ASP A 191 12.15 5.55 4.92
N LYS A 192 13.44 5.54 5.29
CA LYS A 192 14.50 4.79 4.60
C LYS A 192 14.70 5.25 3.14
N LEU A 193 14.63 6.55 2.94
CA LEU A 193 14.97 7.15 1.66
C LEU A 193 16.45 7.54 1.67
N CYS A 194 17.09 7.45 0.51
CA CYS A 194 18.43 7.94 0.29
C CYS A 194 18.40 9.07 -0.72
N LEU A 195 18.98 10.23 -0.39
CA LEU A 195 19.02 11.38 -1.28
C LEU A 195 20.31 11.35 -2.10
N VAL A 196 20.17 11.36 -3.42
CA VAL A 196 21.25 11.53 -4.37
C VAL A 196 21.24 12.98 -4.85
N ILE A 197 22.30 13.71 -4.53
CA ILE A 197 22.49 15.10 -4.93
C ILE A 197 23.47 15.13 -6.10
N MET A 198 23.12 15.79 -7.20
CA MET A 198 23.90 15.81 -8.43
C MET A 198 24.19 17.25 -8.82
N ARG A 199 25.41 17.72 -8.54
CA ARG A 199 25.82 19.11 -8.73
C ARG A 199 26.62 19.31 -10.00
N ARG A 200 26.43 20.49 -10.62
CA ARG A 200 27.16 20.96 -11.80
C ARG A 200 27.60 22.40 -11.56
N PRO A 201 28.72 22.64 -10.88
CA PRO A 201 29.08 23.98 -10.40
C PRO A 201 29.42 25.02 -11.49
N ARG A 202 29.51 24.67 -12.78
CA ARG A 202 30.10 25.58 -13.79
C ARG A 202 29.44 25.65 -15.18
N ARG A 203 28.25 25.09 -15.43
CA ARG A 203 27.59 25.20 -16.75
C ARG A 203 26.07 25.14 -16.65
N TRP A 204 25.38 25.87 -17.51
CA TRP A 204 23.99 25.58 -17.89
C TRP A 204 23.86 24.10 -18.25
N GLN A 205 22.72 23.47 -17.91
CA GLN A 205 22.51 22.05 -18.17
C GLN A 205 22.61 21.77 -19.68
N PRO A 206 23.60 20.98 -20.15
CA PRO A 206 23.72 20.68 -21.56
C PRO A 206 22.58 19.76 -21.99
N ILE A 207 22.26 19.82 -23.29
CA ILE A 207 21.35 18.88 -23.92
C ILE A 207 21.78 17.44 -23.55
N GLY A 208 20.83 16.64 -23.07
CA GLY A 208 21.07 15.26 -22.69
C GLY A 208 21.58 15.01 -21.27
N PHE A 209 21.75 16.04 -20.43
CA PHE A 209 22.18 15.84 -19.03
C PHE A 209 21.25 14.92 -18.24
N MET A 210 19.93 15.19 -18.25
CA MET A 210 18.92 14.33 -17.61
C MET A 210 18.93 12.90 -18.17
N ALA A 211 19.15 12.74 -19.48
CA ALA A 211 19.24 11.42 -20.11
C ALA A 211 20.49 10.66 -19.64
N GLY A 212 21.62 11.36 -19.47
CA GLY A 212 22.85 10.80 -18.90
C GLY A 212 22.65 10.36 -17.44
N VAL A 213 22.00 11.19 -16.62
CA VAL A 213 21.63 10.85 -15.24
C VAL A 213 20.73 9.61 -15.22
N ALA A 214 19.61 9.61 -15.96
CA ALA A 214 18.68 8.49 -16.01
C ALA A 214 19.36 7.18 -16.43
N ARG A 215 20.28 7.23 -17.41
CA ARG A 215 21.06 6.07 -17.87
C ARG A 215 21.97 5.50 -16.79
N CYS A 216 22.53 6.34 -15.90
CA CYS A 216 23.32 5.87 -14.77
C CYS A 216 22.43 5.03 -13.82
N PHE A 217 21.23 5.51 -13.49
CA PHE A 217 20.30 4.78 -12.64
C PHE A 217 19.78 3.48 -13.31
N GLU A 218 19.45 3.54 -14.60
CA GLU A 218 18.98 2.41 -15.40
C GLU A 218 19.98 1.24 -15.42
N ARG A 219 21.27 1.52 -15.65
CA ARG A 219 22.34 0.49 -15.69
C ARG A 219 22.44 -0.34 -14.41
N HIS A 220 22.11 0.28 -13.27
CA HIS A 220 22.12 -0.38 -11.97
C HIS A 220 20.73 -0.83 -11.54
N LEU A 221 19.72 -0.75 -12.42
CA LEU A 221 18.33 -1.15 -12.17
C LEU A 221 17.72 -0.45 -10.93
N ILE A 222 18.06 0.83 -10.72
CA ILE A 222 17.52 1.64 -9.61
C ILE A 222 16.55 2.67 -10.19
N SER A 223 15.34 2.75 -9.61
CA SER A 223 14.39 3.82 -9.93
C SER A 223 14.65 5.05 -9.07
N MET A 224 14.59 6.24 -9.67
CA MET A 224 14.42 7.48 -8.92
C MET A 224 12.95 7.59 -8.49
N ASP A 225 12.72 8.10 -7.28
CA ASP A 225 11.38 8.29 -6.69
C ASP A 225 10.93 9.75 -6.82
N LEU A 226 11.33 10.63 -5.91
CA LEU A 226 11.12 12.08 -6.04
C LEU A 226 12.30 12.73 -6.76
N VAL A 227 12.03 13.65 -7.68
CA VAL A 227 13.05 14.43 -8.39
C VAL A 227 12.72 15.92 -8.28
N SER A 228 13.74 16.72 -7.96
CA SER A 228 13.68 18.18 -8.00
C SER A 228 14.92 18.70 -8.74
N SER A 229 14.72 19.65 -9.64
CA SER A 229 15.78 20.17 -10.50
C SER A 229 15.87 21.68 -10.45
N SER A 230 17.08 22.18 -10.60
CA SER A 230 17.44 23.59 -10.77
C SER A 230 18.46 23.71 -11.89
N THR A 231 18.88 24.92 -12.23
CA THR A 231 19.85 25.16 -13.32
C THR A 231 21.22 24.52 -13.09
N SER A 232 21.62 24.25 -11.84
CA SER A 232 22.95 23.74 -11.50
C SER A 232 22.94 22.45 -10.67
N GLU A 233 21.78 21.99 -10.23
CA GLU A 233 21.66 20.83 -9.33
C GLU A 233 20.37 20.04 -9.60
N ILE A 234 20.48 18.72 -9.56
CA ILE A 234 19.35 17.80 -9.47
C ILE A 234 19.44 17.07 -8.14
N ARG A 235 18.31 16.92 -7.46
CA ARG A 235 18.17 16.07 -6.28
C ARG A 235 17.16 14.98 -6.61
N ALA A 236 17.52 13.74 -6.35
CA ALA A 236 16.64 12.60 -6.51
C ALA A 236 16.66 11.75 -5.25
N THR A 237 15.54 11.12 -4.91
CA THR A 237 15.48 10.13 -3.83
C THR A 237 15.42 8.72 -4.39
N VAL A 238 15.95 7.78 -3.62
CA VAL A 238 15.84 6.34 -3.85
C VAL A 238 15.17 5.70 -2.64
N ASP A 239 14.10 4.94 -2.89
CA ASP A 239 13.32 4.26 -1.84
C ASP A 239 13.93 2.89 -1.51
N LEU A 240 14.72 2.84 -0.44
CA LEU A 240 15.36 1.61 0.03
C LEU A 240 14.38 0.67 0.75
N ALA A 241 13.18 1.13 1.12
CA ALA A 241 12.15 0.26 1.66
C ALA A 241 11.45 -0.53 0.56
N ALA A 242 11.23 0.10 -0.60
CA ALA A 242 10.69 -0.54 -1.79
C ALA A 242 11.71 -1.52 -2.41
N ASP A 243 12.98 -1.12 -2.47
CA ASP A 243 14.08 -1.91 -3.03
C ASP A 243 15.31 -1.95 -2.09
N PRO A 244 15.32 -2.87 -1.10
CA PRO A 244 16.45 -2.99 -0.16
C PRO A 244 17.79 -3.30 -0.83
N ALA A 245 17.77 -4.00 -1.96
CA ALA A 245 18.98 -4.35 -2.72
C ALA A 245 19.58 -3.14 -3.48
N ALA A 246 18.85 -2.01 -3.56
CA ALA A 246 19.38 -0.78 -4.15
C ALA A 246 20.55 -0.21 -3.33
N ALA A 247 20.60 -0.45 -2.01
CA ALA A 247 21.68 0.02 -1.15
C ALA A 247 23.07 -0.47 -1.60
N GLU A 248 23.17 -1.71 -2.04
CA GLU A 248 24.42 -2.32 -2.54
C GLU A 248 24.82 -1.82 -3.93
N ARG A 249 23.83 -1.37 -4.72
CA ARG A 249 24.01 -0.91 -6.10
C ARG A 249 24.27 0.60 -6.22
N LEU A 250 23.83 1.39 -5.23
CA LEU A 250 24.04 2.84 -5.17
C LEU A 250 25.50 3.29 -5.36
N PRO A 251 26.52 2.62 -4.79
CA PRO A 251 27.93 2.96 -5.07
C PRO A 251 28.29 2.88 -6.56
N GLY A 252 27.67 1.97 -7.32
CA GLY A 252 27.83 1.88 -8.77
C GLY A 252 27.24 3.09 -9.49
N VAL A 253 26.04 3.51 -9.09
CA VAL A 253 25.40 4.73 -9.62
C VAL A 253 26.26 5.96 -9.37
N LEU A 254 26.84 6.12 -8.18
CA LEU A 254 27.70 7.25 -7.86
C LEU A 254 28.97 7.29 -8.72
N ARG A 255 29.58 6.13 -9.00
CA ARG A 255 30.73 6.05 -9.92
C ARG A 255 30.35 6.50 -11.32
N ASP A 256 29.24 6.02 -11.85
CA ASP A 256 28.79 6.40 -13.21
C ASP A 256 28.40 7.90 -13.27
N LEU A 257 27.72 8.41 -12.23
CA LEU A 257 27.36 9.82 -12.12
C LEU A 257 28.59 10.73 -12.04
N SER A 258 29.71 10.28 -11.45
CA SER A 258 30.94 11.09 -11.33
C SER A 258 31.56 11.48 -12.68
N ILE A 259 31.20 10.77 -13.75
CA ILE A 259 31.60 11.10 -15.14
C ILE A 259 30.76 12.27 -15.69
N VAL A 260 29.55 12.46 -15.16
CA VAL A 260 28.52 13.38 -15.70
C VAL A 260 28.38 14.65 -14.84
N CYS A 261 28.50 14.52 -13.53
CA CYS A 261 28.35 15.57 -12.53
C CYS A 261 29.19 15.29 -11.27
N GLU A 262 29.04 16.14 -10.24
CA GLU A 262 29.58 15.91 -8.90
C GLU A 262 28.45 15.31 -8.03
N PRO A 263 28.38 13.97 -7.88
CA PRO A 263 27.37 13.34 -7.06
C PRO A 263 27.75 13.35 -5.58
N ALA A 264 26.75 13.48 -4.71
CA ALA A 264 26.86 13.27 -3.28
C ALA A 264 25.67 12.44 -2.80
N LEU A 265 25.90 11.63 -1.77
CA LEU A 265 24.88 10.83 -1.13
C LEU A 265 24.57 11.44 0.24
N HIS A 266 23.29 11.58 0.56
CA HIS A 266 22.82 11.93 1.88
C HIS A 266 21.85 10.84 2.36
N PRO A 267 22.34 9.85 3.13
CA PRO A 267 21.51 8.76 3.64
C PRO A 267 20.55 9.24 4.71
N ASP A 268 19.64 8.35 5.13
CA ASP A 268 18.76 8.56 6.29
C ASP A 268 17.89 9.82 6.21
N VAL A 269 17.29 10.04 5.03
CA VAL A 269 16.24 11.03 4.87
C VAL A 269 14.86 10.37 4.94
N MET A 270 13.85 11.20 5.19
CA MET A 270 12.46 10.79 5.08
C MET A 270 11.64 11.81 4.30
N CYS A 271 10.57 11.34 3.67
CA CYS A 271 9.60 12.18 2.98
C CYS A 271 8.36 12.35 3.85
N VAL A 272 7.90 13.59 3.98
CA VAL A 272 6.58 13.95 4.50
C VAL A 272 5.77 14.46 3.32
N SER A 273 4.63 13.85 3.03
CA SER A 273 3.79 14.20 1.89
C SER A 273 2.42 14.63 2.36
N ILE A 274 1.97 15.79 1.90
CA ILE A 274 0.60 16.24 2.03
C ILE A 274 -0.12 15.73 0.78
N VAL A 275 -1.19 14.97 0.96
CA VAL A 275 -1.94 14.31 -0.11
C VAL A 275 -3.35 14.87 -0.16
N GLY A 276 -3.85 15.12 -1.36
CA GLY A 276 -5.17 15.68 -1.61
C GLY A 276 -5.51 15.66 -3.10
N THR A 277 -6.53 16.42 -3.44
CA THR A 277 -6.91 16.69 -4.84
C THR A 277 -6.84 18.19 -5.06
N ALA A 278 -6.25 18.59 -6.18
CA ALA A 278 -6.01 19.99 -6.53
C ALA A 278 -5.22 20.72 -5.42
N ILE A 279 -4.08 20.16 -4.99
CA ILE A 279 -3.28 20.71 -3.89
C ILE A 279 -2.85 22.16 -4.13
N SER A 280 -2.60 22.52 -5.38
CA SER A 280 -2.27 23.90 -5.76
C SER A 280 -3.37 24.90 -5.35
N SER A 281 -4.63 24.47 -5.29
CA SER A 281 -5.75 25.27 -4.81
C SER A 281 -5.86 25.30 -3.28
N ALA A 282 -5.23 24.35 -2.59
CA ALA A 282 -5.19 24.27 -1.13
C ALA A 282 -3.95 24.96 -0.51
N LEU A 283 -3.17 25.73 -1.30
CA LEU A 283 -1.94 26.36 -0.82
C LEU A 283 -2.15 27.30 0.37
N GLU A 284 -3.29 27.99 0.46
CA GLU A 284 -3.63 28.82 1.61
C GLU A 284 -3.72 27.99 2.89
N HIS A 285 -4.44 26.86 2.84
CA HIS A 285 -4.56 25.92 3.96
C HIS A 285 -3.19 25.31 4.33
N ILE A 286 -2.38 24.96 3.32
CA ILE A 286 -1.05 24.38 3.51
C ILE A 286 -0.07 25.42 4.08
N SER A 287 -0.25 26.71 3.78
CA SER A 287 0.68 27.77 4.18
C SER A 287 0.93 27.80 5.70
N GLY A 288 -0.09 27.46 6.50
CA GLY A 288 0.00 27.38 7.95
C GLY A 288 1.03 26.36 8.45
N CYS A 289 1.19 25.23 7.76
CA CYS A 289 2.16 24.20 8.14
C CYS A 289 3.57 24.46 7.61
N LEU A 290 3.75 25.34 6.60
CA LEU A 290 5.07 25.65 6.04
C LEU A 290 6.05 26.21 7.08
N ARG A 291 5.54 26.91 8.10
CA ARG A 291 6.37 27.43 9.21
C ARG A 291 7.05 26.32 10.01
N LEU A 292 6.46 25.12 10.07
CA LEU A 292 7.05 23.96 10.74
C LEU A 292 8.32 23.48 10.06
N PHE A 293 8.52 23.82 8.79
CA PHE A 293 9.71 23.49 8.01
C PHE A 293 10.83 24.53 8.14
N ALA A 294 10.68 25.56 8.99
CA ALA A 294 11.72 26.56 9.21
C ALA A 294 12.92 26.02 10.02
N THR A 295 12.67 25.09 10.93
CA THR A 295 13.71 24.46 11.77
C THR A 295 14.40 23.27 11.10
N PRO A 296 13.68 22.27 10.53
CA PRO A 296 14.34 21.18 9.81
C PRO A 296 14.92 21.69 8.50
N LYS A 297 16.10 21.16 8.13
CA LYS A 297 16.64 21.40 6.80
C LYS A 297 15.79 20.63 5.78
N VAL A 298 15.10 21.37 4.91
CA VAL A 298 14.39 20.80 3.77
C VAL A 298 15.38 20.57 2.63
N HIS A 299 15.59 19.30 2.29
CA HIS A 299 16.52 18.91 1.22
C HIS A 299 15.85 18.89 -0.15
N LEU A 300 14.57 18.63 -0.25
CA LEU A 300 13.84 18.58 -1.51
C LEU A 300 12.37 18.91 -1.26
N VAL A 301 11.80 19.74 -2.14
CA VAL A 301 10.35 19.95 -2.25
C VAL A 301 9.93 19.49 -3.63
N SER A 302 8.86 18.70 -3.71
CA SER A 302 8.31 18.20 -4.97
C SER A 302 6.80 18.31 -4.94
N HIS A 303 6.26 19.03 -5.92
CA HIS A 303 4.84 19.07 -6.22
C HIS A 303 4.56 18.06 -7.33
N ALA A 304 3.53 17.25 -7.13
CA ALA A 304 3.12 16.24 -8.10
C ALA A 304 2.57 16.90 -9.36
N ALA A 305 2.98 16.42 -10.53
CA ALA A 305 2.53 16.98 -11.81
C ALA A 305 1.01 16.81 -12.05
N ASP A 306 0.38 15.85 -11.37
CA ASP A 306 -1.05 15.59 -11.38
C ASP A 306 -1.82 16.32 -10.25
N ASP A 307 -1.13 17.20 -9.52
CA ASP A 307 -1.67 18.02 -8.42
C ASP A 307 -2.27 17.23 -7.25
N THR A 308 -1.79 16.00 -7.02
CA THR A 308 -2.29 15.09 -5.97
C THR A 308 -1.53 15.18 -4.65
N HIS A 309 -0.27 15.62 -4.67
CA HIS A 309 0.55 15.65 -3.46
C HIS A 309 1.65 16.72 -3.50
N LEU A 310 2.05 17.19 -2.32
CA LEU A 310 3.21 18.04 -2.08
C LEU A 310 4.12 17.36 -1.05
N SER A 311 5.34 17.06 -1.46
CA SER A 311 6.31 16.25 -0.72
C SER A 311 7.50 17.08 -0.26
N PHE A 312 7.92 16.86 0.98
CA PHE A 312 9.07 17.48 1.62
C PHE A 312 10.04 16.40 2.10
N VAL A 313 11.28 16.44 1.64
CA VAL A 313 12.35 15.56 2.11
C VAL A 313 13.15 16.27 3.19
N VAL A 314 13.23 15.65 4.36
CA VAL A 314 13.92 16.15 5.56
C VAL A 314 14.79 15.07 6.16
N ASP A 315 15.67 15.45 7.09
CA ASP A 315 16.42 14.46 7.89
C ASP A 315 15.46 13.58 8.70
N ARG A 316 15.76 12.27 8.76
CA ARG A 316 14.88 11.27 9.38
C ARG A 316 14.53 11.56 10.84
N ASP A 317 15.47 12.11 11.60
CA ASP A 317 15.31 12.34 13.04
C ASP A 317 14.20 13.35 13.36
N LEU A 318 13.98 14.33 12.48
CA LEU A 318 12.98 15.37 12.69
C LEU A 318 11.61 15.02 12.11
N GLY A 319 11.56 14.11 11.15
CA GLY A 319 10.35 13.97 10.36
C GLY A 319 9.20 13.24 11.06
N SER A 320 9.43 12.41 12.10
CA SER A 320 8.30 11.81 12.84
C SER A 320 7.51 12.86 13.62
N ALA A 321 8.18 13.80 14.29
CA ALA A 321 7.52 14.90 14.98
C ALA A 321 6.85 15.85 13.98
N LEU A 322 7.51 16.07 12.83
CA LEU A 322 6.99 16.93 11.77
C LEU A 322 5.70 16.38 11.16
N VAL A 323 5.57 15.07 10.94
CA VAL A 323 4.32 14.46 10.42
C VAL A 323 3.15 14.77 11.35
N THR A 324 3.33 14.57 12.65
CA THR A 324 2.29 14.84 13.64
C THR A 324 1.95 16.33 13.70
N ALA A 325 2.96 17.21 13.72
CA ALA A 325 2.73 18.65 13.75
C ALA A 325 2.04 19.18 12.48
N VAL A 326 2.46 18.71 11.30
CA VAL A 326 1.83 19.05 10.01
C VAL A 326 0.39 18.54 9.99
N HIS A 327 0.17 17.29 10.41
CA HIS A 327 -1.17 16.71 10.50
C HIS A 327 -2.06 17.51 11.44
N ASP A 328 -1.58 17.88 12.62
CA ASP A 328 -2.36 18.63 13.60
C ASP A 328 -2.73 20.02 13.05
N VAL A 329 -1.81 20.73 12.40
CA VAL A 329 -2.13 22.03 11.78
C VAL A 329 -3.18 21.89 10.68
N LEU A 330 -3.09 20.85 9.85
CA LEU A 330 -3.97 20.69 8.69
C LEU A 330 -5.35 20.09 9.04
N PHE A 331 -5.44 19.27 10.10
CA PHE A 331 -6.62 18.45 10.39
C PHE A 331 -7.20 18.60 11.82
N SER A 332 -6.60 19.41 12.70
CA SER A 332 -7.15 19.65 14.06
C SER A 332 -8.26 20.69 14.11
N ALA A 333 -8.21 21.71 13.25
CA ALA A 333 -9.34 22.60 13.02
C ALA A 333 -10.38 21.83 12.20
N GLY A 334 -11.66 21.90 12.58
CA GLY A 334 -12.75 21.09 11.99
C GLY A 334 -13.06 21.33 10.50
N ASP A 335 -12.19 22.00 9.74
CA ASP A 335 -12.45 22.64 8.45
C ASP A 335 -11.63 22.06 7.28
N GLY A 336 -11.35 20.76 7.29
CA GLY A 336 -10.62 20.11 6.19
C GLY A 336 -11.43 19.81 4.92
N GLY A 337 -12.62 20.38 4.72
CA GLY A 337 -13.49 20.20 3.53
C GLY A 337 -14.05 18.78 3.30
N ALA A 338 -13.33 17.73 3.70
CA ALA A 338 -13.75 16.33 3.60
C ALA A 338 -14.60 15.94 4.82
N ARG A 339 -15.69 15.20 4.59
CA ARG A 339 -16.42 14.50 5.65
C ARG A 339 -15.53 13.42 6.25
N LEU A 340 -14.72 13.77 7.23
CA LEU A 340 -13.84 12.85 7.93
C LEU A 340 -14.61 12.10 9.01
N GLY A 341 -14.30 10.82 9.18
CA GLY A 341 -14.87 9.98 10.22
C GLY A 341 -14.26 10.21 11.60
N ASP A 342 -14.51 9.24 12.49
CA ASP A 342 -14.04 9.25 13.86
C ASP A 342 -12.51 9.29 13.95
N ARG A 343 -12.01 9.84 15.06
CA ARG A 343 -10.60 9.75 15.44
C ARG A 343 -10.24 8.32 15.80
N TRP A 344 -9.02 7.91 15.48
CA TRP A 344 -8.49 6.59 15.85
C TRP A 344 -8.56 6.31 17.35
N SER A 345 -8.29 7.32 18.18
CA SER A 345 -8.39 7.21 19.64
C SER A 345 -9.79 6.80 20.11
N ALA A 346 -10.84 7.36 19.51
CA ALA A 346 -12.22 7.00 19.81
C ALA A 346 -12.55 5.56 19.36
N LEU A 347 -12.11 5.18 18.15
CA LEU A 347 -12.30 3.83 17.61
C LEU A 347 -11.65 2.76 18.51
N LYS A 348 -10.42 3.03 19.00
CA LYS A 348 -9.73 2.14 19.96
C LYS A 348 -10.42 2.06 21.31
N ALA A 349 -10.92 3.18 21.84
CA ALA A 349 -11.63 3.19 23.11
C ALA A 349 -12.88 2.30 23.05
N ARG A 350 -13.66 2.39 21.97
CA ARG A 350 -14.80 1.49 21.72
C ARG A 350 -14.37 0.02 21.62
N SER A 351 -13.26 -0.24 20.95
CA SER A 351 -12.70 -1.60 20.88
C SER A 351 -12.27 -2.16 22.23
N ALA A 352 -11.74 -1.33 23.12
CA ALA A 352 -11.31 -1.76 24.44
C ALA A 352 -12.52 -2.04 25.36
N SER A 353 -13.60 -1.28 25.22
CA SER A 353 -14.85 -1.51 25.96
C SER A 353 -15.67 -2.70 25.45
N ALA A 354 -15.56 -3.04 24.16
CA ALA A 354 -16.36 -4.08 23.51
C ALA A 354 -15.72 -5.48 23.52
N GLY A 355 -14.82 -5.77 24.48
CA GLY A 355 -14.04 -7.01 24.53
C GLY A 355 -14.86 -8.25 24.19
N LEU A 356 -14.54 -8.91 23.07
CA LEU A 356 -15.12 -10.21 22.75
C LEU A 356 -14.82 -11.18 23.89
N PRO A 357 -15.79 -12.01 24.32
CA PRO A 357 -15.51 -13.09 25.25
C PRO A 357 -14.40 -13.96 24.66
N LEU A 358 -13.34 -14.22 25.42
CA LEU A 358 -12.41 -15.30 25.12
C LEU A 358 -13.24 -16.59 24.95
N PRO A 359 -13.02 -17.39 23.90
CA PRO A 359 -13.66 -18.70 23.80
C PRO A 359 -13.37 -19.47 25.10
N PRO A 360 -14.36 -20.20 25.65
CA PRO A 360 -14.18 -20.90 26.92
C PRO A 360 -12.95 -21.78 26.84
N ALA A 361 -12.10 -21.70 27.88
CA ALA A 361 -10.93 -22.54 28.01
C ALA A 361 -11.36 -24.01 27.82
N ARG A 362 -10.71 -24.71 26.87
CA ARG A 362 -10.92 -26.15 26.69
C ARG A 362 -10.78 -26.84 28.05
N PRO A 363 -11.70 -27.73 28.45
CA PRO A 363 -11.47 -28.55 29.62
C PRO A 363 -10.15 -29.31 29.41
N ALA A 364 -9.29 -29.28 30.42
CA ALA A 364 -8.01 -29.97 30.41
C ALA A 364 -8.24 -31.43 29.99
N ALA A 365 -7.50 -31.88 28.96
CA ALA A 365 -7.50 -33.26 28.56
C ALA A 365 -7.16 -34.12 29.79
N THR A 366 -8.13 -34.89 30.26
CA THR A 366 -7.93 -35.90 31.29
C THR A 366 -6.91 -36.90 30.75
N ALA A 367 -5.76 -36.97 31.43
CA ALA A 367 -4.72 -37.95 31.13
C ALA A 367 -5.30 -39.37 31.20
N PRO A 368 -4.87 -40.29 30.31
CA PRO A 368 -5.31 -41.68 30.38
C PRO A 368 -4.81 -42.30 31.71
N ARG A 369 -5.74 -42.80 32.53
CA ARG A 369 -5.44 -43.65 33.68
C ARG A 369 -4.73 -44.90 33.17
N ALA A 370 -3.44 -45.04 33.50
CA ALA A 370 -2.73 -46.30 33.38
C ALA A 370 -3.37 -47.31 34.35
N ALA A 371 -4.03 -48.32 33.81
CA ALA A 371 -4.42 -49.51 34.54
C ALA A 371 -3.16 -50.33 34.80
N MET A 372 -2.68 -50.30 36.03
CA MET A 372 -1.67 -51.24 36.53
C MET A 372 -2.42 -52.45 37.07
N GLU A 373 -2.63 -53.45 36.22
CA GLU A 373 -3.07 -54.78 36.64
C GLU A 373 -1.88 -55.51 37.28
N MET A 374 -1.98 -55.76 38.59
CA MET A 374 -1.29 -56.86 39.25
C MET A 374 -1.85 -58.18 38.74
N ARG A 375 -1.00 -59.11 38.30
CA ARG A 375 -1.07 -60.53 38.66
C ARG A 375 0.18 -61.29 38.21
N SER A 376 0.72 -62.01 39.21
CA SER A 376 1.61 -63.19 39.18
C SER A 376 2.98 -63.07 38.53
#